data_AF-A0A9Q0JBP8-F1
#
_entry.id   AF-A0A9Q0JBP8-F1
#
_cell.length_a   1.000
_cell.length_b   1.000
_cell.length_c   1.000
_cell.angle_alpha   90.00
_cell.angle_beta   90.00
_cell.angle_gamma   90.00
#
_symmetry.space_group_name_H-M   'P 1'
#
loop_
_entity.id
_entity.type
_entity.pdbx_description
1 polymer ?
#
loop_
_entity_poly.entity_id
_entity_poly.type
_entity_poly.pdbx_seq_one_letter_code
_entity_poly.pdbx_strand_id
1 'polypeptide(L)'
;MLAKYALNLGLGKKLLKNARNVEYLPSRWSVADTSKNLTDVANHMRIACSVADCTTLDYGESCMQWTWGNISYAFNSYYQLQMQNSQSCDFDGLGMVTFLNPSVGECRFLVGVTDTTTAHSSAFTPP
;
A
#
# COMPACT_ATOMS: atom_id res chain seq x y z
N MET A 1 17.99 -1.43 14.96
CA MET A 1 17.92 -0.10 14.35
C MET A 1 18.07 -0.30 12.85
N LEU A 2 16.97 -0.32 12.09
CA LEU A 2 17.06 -0.25 10.64
C LEU A 2 17.40 1.20 10.27
N ALA A 3 18.48 1.38 9.51
CA ALA A 3 18.93 2.69 9.08
C ALA A 3 17.97 3.23 8.02
N LYS A 4 17.19 4.27 8.37
CA LYS A 4 16.39 5.02 7.39
C LYS A 4 17.33 5.97 6.65
N TYR A 5 17.81 5.55 5.48
CA TYR A 5 18.72 6.36 4.68
C TYR A 5 18.03 7.65 4.24
N ALA A 6 18.77 8.77 4.27
CA ALA A 6 18.29 10.00 3.69
C ALA A 6 18.19 9.84 2.17
N LEU A 7 16.97 9.89 1.63
CA LEU A 7 16.72 9.84 0.20
C LEU A 7 17.30 11.08 -0.48
N ASN A 8 18.36 10.91 -1.27
CA ASN A 8 18.95 11.98 -2.07
C ASN A 8 18.56 11.81 -3.54
N LEU A 9 17.65 12.67 -4.01
CA LEU A 9 17.19 12.70 -5.41
C LEU A 9 18.02 13.64 -6.30
N GLY A 10 19.21 14.08 -5.87
CA GLY A 10 20.04 15.02 -6.61
C GLY A 10 19.56 16.49 -6.57
N LEU A 11 18.56 16.79 -5.73
CA LEU A 11 17.94 18.12 -5.61
C LEU A 11 18.75 19.10 -4.74
N GLY A 12 19.93 18.70 -4.25
CA GLY A 12 20.72 19.45 -3.27
C GLY A 12 20.06 19.48 -1.89
N LYS A 13 20.21 20.59 -1.15
CA LYS A 13 19.60 20.79 0.20
C LYS A 13 18.08 21.06 0.18
N LYS A 14 17.41 20.90 -0.96
CA LYS A 14 15.97 21.15 -1.06
C LYS A 14 15.20 20.01 -0.37
N LEU A 15 14.33 20.38 0.57
CA LEU A 15 13.42 19.43 1.22
C LEU A 15 12.45 18.85 0.20
N LEU A 16 12.17 17.56 0.33
CA LEU A 16 11.10 16.89 -0.44
C LEU A 16 9.78 17.60 -0.14
N LYS A 17 9.00 17.87 -1.19
CA LYS A 17 7.67 18.46 -1.10
C LYS A 17 6.64 17.46 -1.60
N ASN A 18 5.47 17.46 -0.98
CA ASN A 18 4.36 16.63 -1.44
C ASN A 18 3.98 16.98 -2.89
N ALA A 19 3.63 15.95 -3.66
CA ALA A 19 3.07 16.12 -5.00
C ALA A 19 1.74 16.88 -4.92
N ARG A 20 1.44 17.66 -5.97
CA ARG A 20 0.20 18.43 -6.10
C ARG A 20 -0.69 17.79 -7.16
N ASN A 21 -2.00 17.92 -7.00
CA ASN A 21 -3.00 17.39 -7.94
C ASN A 21 -2.86 15.87 -8.18
N VAL A 22 -2.53 15.12 -7.12
CA VAL A 22 -2.49 13.65 -7.18
C VAL A 22 -3.92 13.14 -7.19
N GLU A 23 -4.28 12.43 -8.25
CA GLU A 23 -5.54 11.71 -8.32
C GLU A 23 -5.36 10.32 -7.71
N TYR A 24 -6.20 9.99 -6.74
CA TYR A 24 -6.15 8.73 -6.01
C TYR A 24 -7.26 7.80 -6.51
N LEU A 25 -7.03 6.50 -6.36
CA LEU A 25 -8.07 5.49 -6.46
C LEU A 25 -9.16 5.72 -5.38
N PRO A 26 -10.35 5.11 -5.53
CA PRO A 26 -11.40 5.20 -4.53
C PRO A 26 -10.94 4.87 -3.10
N SER A 27 -11.48 5.57 -2.10
CA SER A 27 -11.19 5.34 -0.69
C SER A 27 -11.77 4.01 -0.20
N ARG A 28 -11.03 2.93 -0.45
CA ARG A 28 -11.33 1.57 0.01
C ARG A 28 -10.03 0.78 0.16
N TRP A 29 -10.04 -0.15 1.10
CA TRP A 29 -8.87 -0.92 1.52
C TRP A 29 -9.21 -2.40 1.59
N SER A 30 -8.21 -3.25 1.38
CA SER A 30 -8.30 -4.68 1.68
C SER A 30 -7.81 -4.92 3.10
N VAL A 31 -8.63 -5.53 3.94
CA VAL A 31 -8.27 -5.89 5.32
C VAL A 31 -8.51 -7.36 5.56
N ALA A 32 -7.79 -7.94 6.53
CA ALA A 32 -8.00 -9.32 6.92
C ALA A 32 -9.36 -9.51 7.60
N ASP A 33 -10.09 -10.56 7.23
CA ASP A 33 -11.33 -10.95 7.88
C ASP A 33 -11.03 -11.68 9.20
N THR A 34 -11.24 -10.97 10.31
CA THR A 34 -11.00 -11.48 11.67
C THR A 34 -11.92 -12.63 12.08
N SER A 35 -12.98 -12.92 11.32
CA SER A 35 -13.89 -14.04 11.57
C SER A 35 -13.39 -15.38 11.02
N LYS A 36 -12.33 -15.36 10.21
CA LYS A 36 -11.78 -16.55 9.53
C LYS A 36 -10.63 -17.17 10.33
N ASN A 37 -10.43 -18.48 10.11
CA ASN A 37 -9.27 -19.18 10.64
C ASN A 37 -8.03 -18.86 9.80
N LEU A 38 -6.89 -18.67 10.46
CA LEU A 38 -5.64 -18.21 9.86
C LEU A 38 -4.74 -19.33 9.31
N THR A 39 -5.26 -20.55 9.15
CA THR A 39 -4.48 -21.75 8.77
C THR A 39 -3.52 -21.52 7.59
N ASP A 40 -3.89 -20.67 6.62
CA ASP A 40 -3.08 -20.37 5.42
C ASP A 40 -2.73 -18.88 5.23
N VAL A 41 -2.98 -18.05 6.24
CA VAL A 41 -2.82 -16.60 6.09
C VAL A 41 -1.36 -16.19 5.87
N ALA A 42 -0.43 -16.93 6.46
CA ALA A 42 0.99 -16.67 6.30
C ALA A 42 1.46 -16.88 4.85
N ASN A 43 0.85 -17.82 4.11
CA ASN A 43 1.17 -18.05 2.70
C ASN A 43 0.62 -16.92 1.84
N HIS A 44 -0.63 -16.53 2.05
CA HIS A 44 -1.25 -15.39 1.35
C HIS A 44 -0.50 -14.08 1.61
N MET A 45 -0.08 -13.85 2.85
CA MET A 45 0.74 -12.69 3.21
C MET A 45 2.09 -12.68 2.48
N ARG A 46 2.77 -13.84 2.39
CA ARG A 46 4.02 -13.97 1.63
C ARG A 46 3.82 -13.69 0.14
N ILE A 47 2.74 -14.21 -0.46
CA ILE A 47 2.41 -13.96 -1.86
C ILE A 47 2.18 -12.47 -2.08
N ALA A 48 1.35 -11.83 -1.25
CA ALA A 48 1.10 -10.40 -1.32
C ALA A 48 2.41 -9.59 -1.27
N CYS A 49 3.29 -9.88 -0.30
CA CYS A 49 4.57 -9.19 -0.13
C CYS A 49 5.66 -9.59 -1.13
N SER A 50 5.46 -10.66 -1.92
CA SER A 50 6.35 -11.00 -3.03
C SER A 50 6.15 -10.08 -4.25
N VAL A 51 4.98 -9.43 -4.31
CA VAL A 51 4.60 -8.54 -5.42
C VAL A 51 4.51 -7.08 -4.96
N ALA A 52 4.03 -6.84 -3.73
CA ALA A 52 3.85 -5.52 -3.16
C ALA A 52 4.93 -5.15 -2.14
N ASP A 53 5.12 -3.85 -1.92
CA ASP A 53 6.07 -3.35 -0.92
C ASP A 53 5.48 -3.47 0.50
N CYS A 54 6.00 -4.46 1.24
CA CYS A 54 5.70 -4.69 2.65
C CYS A 54 6.87 -4.29 3.58
N THR A 55 7.83 -3.50 3.13
CA THR A 55 9.03 -3.14 3.92
C THR A 55 8.70 -2.47 5.25
N THR A 56 7.58 -1.75 5.32
CA THR A 56 7.05 -1.13 6.55
C THR A 56 6.53 -2.13 7.58
N LEU A 57 6.53 -3.43 7.28
CA LEU A 57 6.24 -4.51 8.24
C LEU A 57 7.50 -5.11 8.86
N ASP A 58 8.70 -4.67 8.45
CA ASP A 58 9.95 -5.16 9.01
C ASP A 58 10.18 -4.65 10.44
N TYR A 59 11.07 -5.32 11.17
CA TYR A 59 11.27 -5.12 12.60
C TYR A 59 11.73 -3.69 12.95
N GLY A 60 10.90 -2.96 13.69
CA GLY A 60 11.17 -1.58 14.11
C GLY A 60 10.49 -0.50 13.27
N GLU A 61 9.62 -0.87 12.32
CA GLU A 61 8.81 0.05 11.52
C GLU A 61 7.51 0.48 12.23
N SER A 62 6.91 1.58 11.76
CA SER A 62 5.74 2.23 12.40
C SER A 62 4.46 1.39 12.38
N CYS A 63 4.41 0.35 11.54
CA CYS A 63 3.23 -0.49 11.32
C CYS A 63 3.29 -1.86 11.99
N MET A 64 4.26 -2.11 12.88
CA MET A 64 4.33 -3.38 13.61
C MET A 64 3.14 -3.50 14.58
N GLN A 65 2.01 -3.99 14.09
CA GLN A 65 0.76 -4.14 14.84
C GLN A 65 0.53 -5.61 15.23
N TRP A 66 -0.59 -5.86 15.92
CA TRP A 66 -1.16 -7.20 16.12
C TRP A 66 -1.17 -7.98 14.79
N THR A 67 -1.15 -9.32 14.86
CA THR A 67 -1.12 -10.21 13.69
C THR A 67 -2.05 -9.78 12.55
N TRP A 68 -3.28 -9.37 12.88
CA TRP A 68 -4.28 -8.88 11.93
C TRP A 68 -3.91 -7.58 11.20
N GLY A 69 -3.24 -6.65 11.88
CA GLY A 69 -2.80 -5.39 11.29
C GLY A 69 -1.72 -5.61 10.23
N ASN A 70 -0.77 -6.50 10.50
CA ASN A 70 0.28 -6.86 9.54
C ASN A 70 -0.29 -7.58 8.31
N ILE A 71 -1.23 -8.51 8.52
CA ILE A 71 -1.91 -9.21 7.43
C ILE A 71 -2.70 -8.21 6.57
N SER A 72 -3.50 -7.35 7.21
CA SER A 72 -4.30 -6.33 6.53
C SER A 72 -3.40 -5.38 5.73
N TYR A 73 -2.24 -5.01 6.27
CA TYR A 73 -1.31 -4.14 5.57
C TYR A 73 -0.78 -4.80 4.29
N ALA A 74 -0.33 -6.06 4.37
CA ALA A 74 0.13 -6.81 3.20
C ALA A 74 -0.98 -6.96 2.14
N PHE A 75 -2.19 -7.30 2.58
CA PHE A 75 -3.35 -7.45 1.70
C PHE A 75 -3.71 -6.12 1.03
N ASN A 76 -3.71 -5.02 1.77
CA ASN A 76 -3.94 -3.70 1.21
C ASN A 76 -2.85 -3.30 0.21
N SER A 77 -1.57 -3.48 0.54
CA SER A 77 -0.47 -3.16 -0.37
C SER A 77 -0.63 -3.87 -1.71
N TYR A 78 -0.97 -5.16 -1.69
CA TYR A 78 -1.27 -5.92 -2.91
C TYR A 78 -2.53 -5.42 -3.62
N TYR A 79 -3.63 -5.22 -2.90
CA TYR A 79 -4.89 -4.74 -3.45
C TYR A 79 -4.77 -3.39 -4.18
N GLN A 80 -4.04 -2.44 -3.60
CA GLN A 80 -3.79 -1.13 -4.23
C GLN A 80 -2.90 -1.27 -5.46
N LEU A 81 -1.88 -2.12 -5.41
CA LEU A 81 -1.02 -2.41 -6.57
C LEU A 81 -1.80 -3.04 -7.73
N GLN A 82 -2.84 -3.83 -7.42
CA GLN A 82 -3.75 -4.44 -8.40
C GLN A 82 -4.90 -3.51 -8.83
N MET A 83 -4.74 -2.19 -8.68
CA MET A 83 -5.74 -1.19 -9.06
C MET A 83 -7.13 -1.43 -8.44
N GLN A 84 -7.14 -1.96 -7.22
CA GLN A 84 -8.35 -2.27 -6.46
C GLN A 84 -9.29 -3.27 -7.13
N ASN A 85 -8.75 -4.19 -7.94
CA ASN A 85 -9.49 -5.34 -8.47
C ASN A 85 -10.12 -6.12 -7.31
N SER A 86 -11.43 -6.35 -7.33
CA SER A 86 -12.14 -7.00 -6.22
C SER A 86 -11.59 -8.39 -5.89
N GLN A 87 -11.10 -9.15 -6.88
CA GLN A 87 -10.51 -10.47 -6.69
C GLN A 87 -9.16 -10.42 -5.97
N SER A 88 -8.44 -9.30 -6.07
CA SER A 88 -7.13 -9.14 -5.39
C SER A 88 -7.24 -8.95 -3.87
N CYS A 89 -8.46 -8.77 -3.35
CA CYS A 89 -8.74 -8.67 -1.93
C CYS A 89 -9.19 -10.01 -1.32
N ASP A 90 -9.52 -11.02 -2.13
CA ASP A 90 -10.22 -12.21 -1.64
C ASP A 90 -9.30 -13.09 -0.76
N PHE A 91 -8.08 -13.40 -1.24
CA PHE A 91 -7.12 -14.25 -0.54
C PHE A 91 -7.75 -15.54 0.02
N ASP A 92 -8.49 -16.28 -0.82
CA ASP A 92 -9.28 -17.47 -0.44
C ASP A 92 -10.31 -17.17 0.66
N GLY A 93 -10.96 -16.02 0.55
CA GLY A 93 -11.93 -15.50 1.51
C GLY A 93 -11.34 -15.01 2.85
N LEU A 94 -10.01 -14.87 2.96
CA LEU A 94 -9.34 -14.34 4.14
C LEU A 94 -9.29 -12.81 4.17
N GLY A 95 -9.54 -12.15 3.05
CA GLY A 95 -9.57 -10.69 2.96
C GLY A 95 -10.97 -10.16 2.61
N MET A 96 -11.23 -8.92 3.03
CA MET A 96 -12.47 -8.21 2.74
C MET A 96 -12.20 -6.75 2.42
N VAL A 97 -13.01 -6.18 1.52
CA VAL A 97 -12.94 -4.76 1.20
C VAL A 97 -13.67 -3.96 2.29
N THR A 98 -13.01 -2.94 2.81
CA THR A 98 -13.60 -1.97 3.73
C THR A 98 -13.54 -0.56 3.14
N PHE A 99 -14.54 0.24 3.47
CA PHE A 99 -14.58 1.69 3.20
C PHE A 99 -14.19 2.52 4.42
N LEU A 100 -13.96 1.87 5.56
CA LEU A 100 -13.46 2.49 6.77
C LEU A 100 -11.94 2.46 6.74
N ASN A 101 -11.31 3.63 6.89
CA ASN A 101 -9.85 3.75 6.91
C ASN A 101 -9.26 2.97 8.10
N PRO A 102 -8.46 1.91 7.86
CA PRO A 102 -7.90 1.07 8.93
C PRO A 102 -6.59 1.64 9.53
N SER A 103 -6.18 2.85 9.14
CA SER A 103 -4.96 3.50 9.65
C SER A 103 -5.06 3.83 11.14
N VAL A 104 -4.01 3.54 11.91
CA VAL A 104 -3.93 3.82 13.35
C VAL A 104 -2.59 4.49 13.67
N GLY A 105 -2.62 5.69 14.25
CA GLY A 105 -1.43 6.46 14.60
C GLY A 105 -0.52 6.72 13.39
N GLU A 106 0.72 6.23 13.48
CA GLU A 106 1.73 6.35 12.42
C GLU A 106 1.68 5.19 11.41
N CYS A 107 0.80 4.21 11.62
CA CYS A 107 0.56 3.16 10.63
C CYS A 107 -0.53 3.59 9.65
N ARG A 108 -0.09 3.93 8.43
CA ARG A 108 -0.97 4.46 7.39
C ARG A 108 -1.20 3.43 6.29
N PHE A 109 -2.45 3.11 6.05
CA PHE A 109 -2.86 2.28 4.92
C PHE A 109 -3.04 3.15 3.69
N LEU A 110 -2.13 2.99 2.73
CA LEU A 110 -2.11 3.79 1.52
C LEU A 110 -3.30 3.46 0.61
N VAL A 111 -3.66 4.43 -0.22
CA VAL A 111 -4.56 4.30 -1.37
C VAL A 111 -3.71 4.54 -2.62
N GLY A 112 -3.86 3.71 -3.64
CA GLY A 112 -3.10 3.85 -4.89
C GLY A 112 -3.44 5.15 -5.62
N VAL A 113 -2.53 5.59 -6.50
CA VAL A 113 -2.74 6.73 -7.40
C VAL A 113 -3.26 6.22 -8.75
N THR A 114 -4.00 7.03 -9.48
CA THR A 114 -4.47 6.66 -10.82
C THR A 114 -3.35 6.85 -11.87
N ASP A 115 -3.32 5.97 -12.87
CA ASP A 115 -2.42 6.09 -14.03
C ASP A 115 -2.96 7.06 -15.09
N THR A 116 -3.55 8.20 -14.71
CA THR A 116 -4.10 9.18 -15.68
C THR A 116 -3.02 9.97 -16.44
N THR A 117 -1.74 9.61 -16.29
CA THR A 117 -0.58 10.22 -16.97
C THR A 117 -0.39 9.76 -18.43
N THR A 118 -1.42 9.19 -19.07
CA THR A 118 -1.43 9.00 -20.54
C THR A 118 -2.29 10.06 -21.25
N ALA A 119 -3.08 10.85 -20.53
CA ALA A 119 -3.94 11.88 -21.14
C ALA A 119 -3.27 13.27 -21.29
N HIS A 120 -2.13 13.52 -20.62
CA HIS A 120 -1.45 14.83 -20.61
C HIS A 120 -0.12 14.88 -21.38
N SER A 121 0.26 13.81 -22.09
CA SER A 121 1.54 13.74 -22.81
C SER A 121 1.48 14.25 -24.26
N SER A 122 0.31 14.69 -24.75
CA SER A 122 0.16 15.31 -26.08
C SER A 122 0.47 16.82 -26.07
N ALA A 123 1.59 17.25 -25.48
CA ALA A 123 2.01 18.66 -25.57
C ALA A 123 3.52 18.90 -25.37
N PHE A 124 4.38 17.89 -25.52
CA PHE A 124 5.83 18.12 -25.55
C PHE A 124 6.35 17.97 -26.99
N THR A 125 6.27 19.04 -27.76
CA THR A 125 7.09 19.27 -28.96
C THR A 125 8.38 19.98 -28.52
N PRO A 126 9.54 19.29 -28.45
CA PRO A 126 10.81 19.97 -28.27
C PRO A 126 11.16 20.79 -29.54
N PRO A 127 11.99 21.85 -29.39
CA PRO A 127 12.36 22.76 -30.48
C PRO A 127 13.24 22.11 -31.55
#